data_AF-A0A7R7AMS5-F1
#
_entry.id   AF-A0A7R7AMS5-F1
#
_cell.length_a   1.000
_cell.length_b   1.000
_cell.length_c   1.000
_cell.angle_alpha   90.00
_cell.angle_beta   90.00
_cell.angle_gamma   90.00
#
_symmetry.space_group_name_H-M   'P 1'
#
loop_
_entity.id
_entity.type
_entity.pdbx_description
1 polymer ?
#
loop_
_entity_poly.entity_id
_entity_poly.type
_entity_poly.pdbx_seq_one_letter_code
_entity_poly.pdbx_strand_id
1 'polypeptide(L)'
;MLFTYLARIVAVLALAIGMMQIALGFSFADNPDALSRYTGRSSVGPVIDRGMYIVLLSIALGTLSEISLSMRRRRNDESAPSGRG
;
A
#
# COMPACT_ATOMS: atom_id res chain seq x y z
N MET A 1 10.22 -9.44 12.64
CA MET A 1 9.72 -10.54 11.79
C MET A 1 8.25 -10.31 11.50
N LEU A 2 7.34 -10.65 12.44
CA LEU A 2 5.90 -10.57 12.23
C LEU A 2 5.43 -9.17 11.84
N PHE A 3 5.84 -8.14 12.59
CA PHE A 3 5.41 -6.76 12.33
C PHE A 3 5.83 -6.24 10.95
N THR A 4 7.07 -6.47 10.53
CA THR A 4 7.57 -6.04 9.21
C THR A 4 6.84 -6.78 8.07
N TYR A 5 6.60 -8.08 8.22
CA TYR A 5 5.82 -8.83 7.23
C TYR A 5 4.35 -8.37 7.17
N LEU A 6 3.73 -8.12 8.32
CA LEU A 6 2.38 -7.55 8.39
C LEU A 6 2.33 -6.17 7.74
N ALA A 7 3.30 -5.30 8.02
CA ALA A 7 3.40 -3.97 7.40
C ALA A 7 3.49 -4.07 5.87
N ARG A 8 4.26 -5.03 5.35
CA ARG A 8 4.31 -5.31 3.91
C ARG A 8 2.96 -5.76 3.34
N ILE A 9 2.27 -6.68 4.01
CA ILE A 9 0.94 -7.16 3.58
C ILE A 9 -0.06 -6.00 3.59
N VAL A 10 -0.10 -5.22 4.67
CA VAL A 10 -0.96 -4.05 4.80
C VAL A 10 -0.66 -3.02 3.70
N ALA A 11 0.62 -2.78 3.39
CA ALA A 11 1.00 -1.89 2.29
C ALA A 11 0.45 -2.37 0.94
N VAL A 12 0.59 -3.65 0.62
CA VAL A 12 0.06 -4.20 -0.64
C VAL A 12 -1.47 -4.10 -0.71
N LEU A 13 -2.17 -4.44 0.38
CA LEU A 13 -3.62 -4.34 0.44
C LEU A 13 -4.10 -2.89 0.34
N ALA A 14 -3.44 -1.97 1.05
CA ALA A 14 -3.72 -0.55 0.97
C ALA A 14 -3.52 -0.04 -0.46
N LEU A 15 -2.43 -0.41 -1.14
CA LEU A 15 -2.18 -0.03 -2.51
C LEU A 15 -3.33 -0.49 -3.44
N ALA A 16 -3.74 -1.76 -3.32
CA ALA A 16 -4.86 -2.30 -4.11
C ALA A 16 -6.17 -1.54 -3.85
N ILE A 17 -6.49 -1.25 -2.58
CA ILE A 17 -7.70 -0.50 -2.19
C ILE A 17 -7.66 0.95 -2.71
N GLY A 18 -6.50 1.61 -2.61
CA GLY A 18 -6.32 2.98 -3.08
C GLY A 18 -6.50 3.08 -4.59
N MET A 19 -5.87 2.16 -5.34
CA MET A 19 -6.04 2.05 -6.79
C MET A 19 -7.49 1.75 -7.18
N MET A 20 -8.16 0.86 -6.45
CA MET A 20 -9.58 0.56 -6.69
C MET A 20 -10.46 1.80 -6.49
N GLN A 21 -10.26 2.60 -5.44
CA GLN A 21 -11.04 3.83 -5.25
C GLN A 21 -10.82 4.86 -6.36
N ILE A 22 -9.58 5.03 -6.80
CA ILE A 22 -9.28 5.92 -7.94
C ILE A 22 -9.99 5.40 -9.21
N ALA A 23 -9.88 4.10 -9.49
CA ALA A 23 -10.53 3.48 -10.64
C ALA A 23 -12.07 3.61 -10.59
N LEU A 24 -12.68 3.40 -9.42
CA LEU A 24 -14.13 3.59 -9.23
C LEU A 24 -14.55 5.05 -9.42
N GLY A 25 -13.76 5.99 -8.92
CA GLY A 25 -13.99 7.43 -9.10
C GLY A 25 -14.05 7.82 -10.58
N PHE A 26 -13.11 7.33 -11.38
CA PHE A 26 -13.12 7.57 -12.84
C PHE A 26 -14.23 6.79 -13.56
N SER A 27 -14.46 5.53 -13.18
CA SER A 27 -15.42 4.66 -13.86
C SER A 27 -16.88 5.10 -13.66
N PHE A 28 -17.18 5.75 -12.54
CA PHE A 28 -18.52 6.23 -12.19
C PHE A 28 -18.59 7.76 -12.10
N ALA A 29 -17.68 8.47 -12.79
CA ALA A 29 -17.63 9.92 -12.75
C ALA A 29 -18.97 10.58 -13.14
N ASP A 30 -19.64 10.01 -14.15
CA ASP A 30 -20.92 10.50 -14.67
C ASP A 30 -22.14 9.78 -14.05
N ASN A 31 -21.93 8.86 -13.10
CA ASN A 31 -23.00 8.06 -12.50
C ASN A 31 -22.92 8.05 -10.96
N PRO A 32 -23.39 9.13 -10.31
CA PRO A 32 -23.26 9.31 -8.86
C PRO A 32 -24.03 8.25 -8.05
N ASP A 33 -25.11 7.70 -8.58
CA ASP A 33 -25.88 6.64 -7.93
C ASP A 33 -25.09 5.32 -7.86
N ALA A 34 -24.43 4.96 -8.96
CA ALA A 34 -23.55 3.79 -8.99
C ALA A 34 -22.33 4.00 -8.08
N LEU A 35 -21.71 5.19 -8.12
CA LEU A 35 -20.58 5.53 -7.25
C LEU A 35 -20.94 5.38 -5.76
N SER A 36 -22.12 5.87 -5.35
CA SER A 36 -22.60 5.81 -3.98
C SER A 36 -22.74 4.37 -3.48
N ARG A 37 -23.23 3.44 -4.33
CA ARG A 37 -23.35 2.02 -3.98
C ARG A 37 -22.02 1.34 -3.66
N TYR A 38 -20.95 1.70 -4.37
CA TYR A 38 -19.64 1.06 -4.21
C TYR A 38 -18.73 1.78 -3.20
N THR A 39 -18.91 3.09 -3.00
CA THR A 39 -17.99 3.90 -2.20
C THR A 39 -18.61 4.48 -0.93
N GLY A 40 -19.94 4.44 -0.82
CA GLY A 40 -20.70 5.12 0.23
C GLY A 40 -20.67 6.65 0.11
N ARG A 41 -20.20 7.20 -1.01
CA ARG A 41 -20.09 8.65 -1.26
C ARG A 41 -20.82 9.06 -2.51
N SER A 42 -21.51 10.19 -2.44
CA SER A 42 -22.29 10.75 -3.55
C SER A 42 -21.46 11.61 -4.51
N SER A 43 -20.18 11.88 -4.21
CA SER A 43 -19.31 12.69 -5.07
C SER A 43 -17.96 12.03 -5.34
N VAL A 44 -17.49 12.24 -6.57
CA VAL A 44 -16.31 11.60 -7.16
C VAL A 44 -15.00 12.10 -6.54
N GLY A 45 -14.86 13.43 -6.41
CA GLY A 45 -13.62 14.06 -5.93
C GLY A 45 -13.10 13.46 -4.61
N PRO A 46 -13.93 13.41 -3.54
CA PRO A 46 -13.51 12.84 -2.26
C PRO A 46 -13.17 11.34 -2.29
N VAL A 47 -13.69 10.57 -3.26
CA VAL A 47 -13.32 9.16 -3.45
C VAL A 47 -11.91 9.07 -4.04
N ILE A 48 -11.62 9.89 -5.05
CA ILE A 48 -10.30 9.96 -5.69
C ILE A 48 -9.26 10.46 -4.69
N ASP A 49 -9.54 11.54 -3.96
CA ASP A 49 -8.61 12.09 -2.95
C ASP A 49 -8.27 11.05 -1.88
N ARG A 50 -9.28 10.33 -1.39
CA ARG A 50 -9.07 9.25 -0.41
C ARG A 50 -8.23 8.12 -1.01
N GLY A 51 -8.51 7.71 -2.25
CA GLY A 51 -7.71 6.73 -2.96
C GLY A 51 -6.25 7.15 -3.09
N MET A 52 -6.00 8.41 -3.47
CA MET A 52 -4.65 9.00 -3.58
C MET A 52 -3.90 8.98 -2.25
N TYR A 53 -4.54 9.39 -1.14
CA TYR A 53 -3.91 9.32 0.18
C TYR A 53 -3.58 7.89 0.59
N ILE A 54 -4.45 6.93 0.30
CA ILE A 54 -4.20 5.51 0.58
C ILE A 54 -3.01 4.99 -0.24
N VAL A 55 -2.91 5.37 -1.53
CA VAL A 55 -1.77 5.01 -2.38
C VAL A 55 -0.48 5.59 -1.81
N LEU A 56 -0.44 6.87 -1.47
CA LEU A 56 0.75 7.50 -0.89
C LEU A 56 1.17 6.84 0.43
N LEU A 57 0.21 6.56 1.31
CA LEU A 57 0.44 5.84 2.56
C LEU A 57 1.01 4.44 2.30
N SER A 58 0.46 3.72 1.31
CA SER A 58 0.91 2.37 0.97
C SER A 58 2.36 2.34 0.47
N ILE A 59 2.76 3.34 -0.32
CA ILE A 59 4.14 3.48 -0.81
C ILE A 59 5.08 3.74 0.35
N ALA A 60 4.71 4.64 1.27
CA ALA A 60 5.51 4.93 2.45
C ALA A 60 5.70 3.68 3.33
N LEU A 61 4.61 2.97 3.64
CA LEU A 61 4.66 1.74 4.45
C LEU A 61 5.46 0.62 3.77
N GLY A 62 5.26 0.42 2.46
CA GLY A 62 5.98 -0.58 1.68
C GLY A 62 7.48 -0.31 1.67
N THR A 63 7.86 0.96 1.46
CA THR A 63 9.26 1.39 1.46
C THR A 63 9.91 1.17 2.83
N LEU A 64 9.25 1.59 3.91
CA LEU A 64 9.75 1.37 5.28
C LEU A 64 9.91 -0.11 5.63
N SER A 65 8.95 -0.93 5.20
CA SER A 65 9.02 -2.37 5.37
C SER A 65 10.21 -2.98 4.61
N GLU A 66 10.43 -2.57 3.36
CA GLU A 66 11.53 -3.08 2.54
C GLU A 66 12.89 -2.67 3.09
N ILE A 67 13.03 -1.42 3.56
CA ILE A 67 14.24 -0.94 4.25
C ILE A 67 14.52 -1.79 5.50
N SER A 68 13.50 -2.02 6.33
CA SER A 68 13.61 -2.83 7.56
C SER A 68 14.05 -4.27 7.27
N LEU A 69 13.53 -4.89 6.20
CA LEU A 69 13.94 -6.22 5.76
C LEU A 69 15.37 -6.23 5.21
N SER A 70 15.73 -5.20 4.43
CA SER A 70 17.04 -5.07 3.78
C SER A 70 18.16 -4.89 4.79
N MET A 71 18.00 -4.00 5.77
CA MET A 71 18.97 -3.79 6.85
C MET A 71 19.22 -5.09 7.63
N ARG A 72 18.17 -5.87 7.85
CA ARG A 72 18.30 -7.13 8.59
C ARG A 72 18.99 -8.22 7.79
N ARG A 73 18.75 -8.32 6.48
CA ARG A 73 19.49 -9.26 5.61
C ARG A 73 20.98 -8.98 5.69
N ARG A 74 21.38 -7.71 5.54
CA ARG A 74 22.79 -7.28 5.66
C ARG A 74 23.42 -7.67 7.00
N ARG A 75 22.73 -7.43 8.13
CA ARG A 75 23.23 -7.83 9.46
C ARG A 75 23.45 -9.34 9.58
N ASN A 76 22.58 -10.16 9.00
CA ASN A 76 22.74 -11.61 9.03
C ASN A 76 23.93 -12.06 8.17
N ASP A 77 24.15 -11.41 7.02
CA ASP A 77 25.26 -11.73 6.12
C ASP A 77 26.62 -11.40 6.77
N GLU A 78 26.72 -10.28 7.50
CA GLU A 78 27.93 -9.91 8.28
C GLU A 78 28.21 -10.86 9.46
N SER A 79 27.17 -11.53 9.97
CA SER A 79 27.28 -12.44 11.12
C SER A 79 27.63 -13.87 10.71
N ALA A 80 27.62 -14.19 9.41
CA ALA A 80 28.03 -15.50 8.92
C ALA A 80 29.57 -15.59 8.94
N PRO A 81 30.18 -16.59 9.60
CA PRO A 81 31.63 -16.72 9.62
C PRO A 81 32.14 -16.83 8.18
N SER A 82 33.16 -16.03 7.85
CA SER A 82 33.88 -16.09 6.58
C SER A 82 34.66 -17.40 6.49
N GLY A 83 33.95 -18.51 6.31
CA GLY A 83 34.52 -19.82 6.10
C GLY A 83 34.92 -19.99 4.65
N ARG A 84 36.06 -19.40 4.26
CA ARG A 84 36.94 -19.86 3.17
C ARG A 84 38.37 -19.46 3.48
N GLY A 85 39.08 -20.38 4.14
CA GLY A 85 40.52 -20.55 3.92
C GLY A 85 40.75 -21.36 2.65
#